data_AF-A0AAJ4I8A7-F1
#
_entry.id   AF-A0AAJ4I8A7-F1
#
_cell.length_a   1.000
_cell.length_b   1.000
_cell.length_c   1.000
_cell.angle_alpha   90.00
_cell.angle_beta   90.00
_cell.angle_gamma   90.00
#
_symmetry.space_group_name_H-M   'P 1'
#
loop_
_entity.id
_entity.type
_entity.pdbx_description
1 polymer ?
#
loop_
_entity_poly.entity_id
_entity_poly.type
_entity_poly.pdbx_seq_one_letter_code
_entity_poly.pdbx_strand_id
1 'polypeptide(L)'
;MNHQSAFKSLIVLQLFFLLVSVGSDFYFLDSLPVALKEYVQFEQNINLNTFGEVLLLSFIPLSLVYIVASIYLYRLKSWAIKPYIYTNIALFVMSAFISPTVGHAVTIASGSIFSALIGLTVGFIYLSDVFNTSE
;
A
#
# COMPACT_ATOMS: atom_id res chain seq x y z
N MET A 1 -5.66 -22.68 14.97
CA MET A 1 -4.62 -21.62 14.84
C MET A 1 -5.12 -20.41 15.61
N ASN A 2 -4.33 -19.80 16.50
CA ASN A 2 -4.78 -18.63 17.25
C ASN A 2 -5.09 -17.49 16.25
N HIS A 3 -6.34 -16.99 16.22
CA HIS A 3 -6.78 -15.93 15.28
C HIS A 3 -5.87 -14.71 15.34
N GLN A 4 -5.34 -14.38 16.52
CA GLN A 4 -4.38 -13.30 16.72
C GLN A 4 -3.05 -13.55 16.00
N SER A 5 -2.56 -14.80 15.98
CA SER A 5 -1.33 -15.15 15.26
C SER A 5 -1.52 -15.06 13.76
N ALA A 6 -2.66 -15.54 13.25
CA ALA A 6 -3.01 -15.43 11.83
C ALA A 6 -3.07 -13.96 11.39
N PHE A 7 -3.73 -13.12 12.18
CA PHE A 7 -3.83 -11.68 11.93
C PHE A 7 -2.45 -10.99 11.92
N LYS A 8 -1.59 -11.29 12.90
CA LYS A 8 -0.23 -10.75 12.94
C LYS A 8 0.59 -11.16 11.72
N SER A 9 0.48 -12.43 11.29
CA SER A 9 1.13 -12.90 10.07
C SER A 9 0.64 -12.18 8.82
N LEU A 10 -0.67 -11.89 8.72
CA LEU A 10 -1.22 -11.09 7.61
C LEU A 10 -0.60 -9.70 7.54
N ILE A 11 -0.51 -8.99 8.67
CA ILE A 11 0.10 -7.65 8.72
C ILE A 11 1.58 -7.69 8.32
N VAL A 12 2.33 -8.68 8.81
CA VAL A 12 3.75 -8.84 8.45
C VAL A 12 3.90 -9.12 6.95
N LEU A 13 3.09 -10.02 6.40
CA LEU A 13 3.12 -10.37 4.99
C LEU A 13 2.75 -9.17 4.11
N GLN A 14 1.76 -8.38 4.54
CA GLN A 14 1.33 -7.16 3.88
C GLN A 14 2.46 -6.13 3.83
N LEU A 15 3.14 -5.86 4.96
CA LEU A 15 4.29 -4.94 4.98
C LEU A 15 5.47 -5.47 4.15
N PHE A 16 5.69 -6.79 4.15
CA PHE A 16 6.70 -7.40 3.29
C PHE A 16 6.41 -7.18 1.81
N PHE A 17 5.19 -7.47 1.34
CA PHE A 17 4.84 -7.25 -0.07
C PHE A 17 4.78 -5.78 -0.46
N LEU A 18 4.47 -4.87 0.46
CA LEU A 18 4.63 -3.43 0.24
C LEU A 18 6.08 -3.08 -0.08
N LEU A 19 7.02 -3.54 0.76
CA LEU A 19 8.44 -3.29 0.56
C LEU A 19 8.97 -3.94 -0.72
N VAL A 20 8.52 -5.16 -1.03
CA VAL A 20 8.86 -5.84 -2.29
C VAL A 20 8.34 -5.06 -3.49
N SER A 21 7.09 -4.59 -3.46
CA SER A 21 6.51 -3.81 -4.55
C SER A 21 7.29 -2.52 -4.79
N VAL A 22 7.52 -1.74 -3.73
CA VAL A 22 8.28 -0.49 -3.82
C VAL A 22 9.73 -0.74 -4.26
N GLY A 23 10.40 -1.74 -3.69
CA GLY A 23 11.78 -2.08 -4.04
C GLY A 23 11.91 -2.59 -5.49
N SER A 24 10.91 -3.35 -5.96
CA SER A 24 10.88 -3.87 -7.32
C SER A 24 10.70 -2.77 -8.37
N ASP A 25 9.97 -1.69 -8.05
CA ASP A 25 9.85 -0.54 -8.94
C ASP A 25 11.17 0.15 -9.19
N PHE A 26 12.01 0.31 -8.16
CA PHE A 26 13.35 0.89 -8.34
C PHE A 26 14.29 -0.06 -9.08
N TYR A 27 14.24 -1.36 -8.78
CA TYR A 27 15.18 -2.33 -9.33
C TYR A 27 14.92 -2.65 -10.81
N PHE A 28 13.65 -2.79 -11.21
CA PHE A 28 13.29 -3.20 -12.57
C PHE A 28 13.14 -2.04 -13.55
N LEU A 29 13.28 -0.79 -13.10
CA LEU A 29 13.23 0.38 -13.98
C LEU A 29 14.31 0.29 -15.08
N ASP A 30 15.50 -0.19 -14.72
CA ASP A 30 16.60 -0.42 -15.66
C ASP A 30 16.43 -1.67 -16.54
N SER A 31 15.47 -2.54 -16.22
CA SER A 31 15.14 -3.73 -17.01
C SER A 31 14.07 -3.47 -18.06
N LEU A 32 13.51 -2.26 -18.10
CA LEU A 32 12.49 -1.90 -19.09
C LEU A 32 13.08 -1.81 -20.52
N PRO A 33 12.31 -2.21 -21.55
CA PRO A 33 12.62 -1.90 -22.95
C PRO A 33 12.86 -0.40 -23.18
N VAL A 34 13.73 -0.06 -24.13
CA VAL A 34 14.16 1.33 -24.40
C VAL A 34 12.97 2.29 -24.59
N ALA A 35 11.96 1.90 -25.37
CA ALA A 35 10.77 2.71 -25.60
C ALA A 35 9.99 3.05 -24.31
N LEU A 36 9.96 2.12 -23.34
CA LEU A 36 9.28 2.34 -22.05
C LEU A 36 10.14 3.19 -21.10
N LYS A 37 11.47 3.06 -21.17
CA LYS A 37 12.38 3.96 -20.44
C LYS A 37 12.26 5.40 -20.93
N GLU A 38 12.22 5.61 -22.24
CA GLU A 38 12.02 6.94 -22.82
C GLU A 38 10.68 7.54 -22.40
N TYR A 39 9.61 6.74 -22.36
CA TYR A 39 8.31 7.17 -21.83
C TYR A 39 8.39 7.58 -20.35
N VAL A 40 8.99 6.75 -19.50
CA VAL A 40 9.15 7.07 -18.06
C VAL A 40 9.99 8.33 -17.87
N GLN A 41 11.06 8.50 -18.63
CA GLN A 41 11.88 9.72 -18.60
C GLN A 41 11.11 10.94 -19.09
N PHE A 42 10.28 10.78 -20.12
CA PHE A 42 9.40 11.86 -20.58
C PHE A 42 8.39 12.26 -19.50
N GLU A 43 7.74 11.31 -18.83
CA GLU A 43 6.83 11.58 -17.70
C GLU A 43 7.53 12.28 -16.53
N GLN A 44 8.76 11.87 -16.19
CA GLN A 44 9.54 12.50 -15.12
C GLN A 44 9.92 13.95 -15.44
N ASN A 45 10.01 14.30 -16.72
CA ASN A 45 10.34 15.65 -17.18
C ASN A 45 9.10 16.53 -17.40
N ILE A 46 7.88 15.97 -17.32
CA ILE A 46 6.66 16.77 -17.32
C ILE A 46 6.56 17.45 -15.95
N ASN A 47 6.57 18.79 -15.95
CA ASN A 47 6.27 19.56 -14.74
C ASN A 47 4.89 19.15 -14.22
N LEU A 48 4.84 18.71 -12.96
CA LEU A 48 3.57 18.42 -12.30
C LEU A 48 2.71 19.68 -12.32
N ASN A 49 1.45 19.53 -12.70
CA ASN A 49 0.49 20.60 -12.48
C ASN A 49 0.23 20.74 -10.97
N THR A 50 -0.35 21.86 -10.54
CA THR A 50 -0.65 22.12 -9.12
C THR A 50 -1.47 20.99 -8.47
N PHE A 51 -2.32 20.31 -9.24
CA PHE A 51 -3.09 19.16 -8.75
C PHE A 51 -2.19 17.94 -8.44
N GLY A 52 -1.25 17.62 -9.33
CA GLY A 52 -0.27 16.54 -9.14
C GLY A 52 0.67 16.80 -7.96
N GLU A 53 1.08 18.05 -7.74
CA GLU A 53 1.86 18.44 -6.56
C GLU A 53 1.09 18.21 -5.26
N VAL A 54 -0.19 18.62 -5.21
CA VAL A 54 -1.05 18.41 -4.03
C VAL A 54 -1.27 16.91 -3.76
N LEU A 55 -1.47 16.11 -4.80
CA LEU A 55 -1.60 14.66 -4.67
C LEU A 55 -0.33 14.04 -4.08
N LEU A 56 0.84 14.39 -4.62
CA LEU A 56 2.13 13.88 -4.14
C LEU A 56 2.39 14.30 -2.69
N LEU A 57 2.13 15.56 -2.36
CA LEU A 57 2.28 16.08 -1.01
C LEU A 57 1.35 15.39 0.00
N SER A 58 0.14 15.02 -0.43
CA SER A 58 -0.84 14.29 0.40
C SER A 58 -0.51 12.81 0.55
N PHE A 59 0.18 12.22 -0.43
CA PHE A 59 0.51 10.79 -0.44
C PHE A 59 1.50 10.41 0.68
N ILE A 60 2.48 11.27 0.95
CA ILE A 60 3.50 11.05 1.99
C ILE A 60 2.89 10.92 3.40
N PRO A 61 2.12 11.90 3.92
CA PRO A 61 1.53 11.80 5.24
C PRO A 61 0.52 10.65 5.34
N LEU A 62 -0.26 10.37 4.30
CA LEU A 62 -1.15 9.21 4.28
C LEU A 62 -0.37 7.90 4.37
N SER A 63 0.71 7.76 3.62
CA SER A 63 1.57 6.57 3.69
C SER A 63 2.17 6.37 5.08
N LEU A 64 2.58 7.47 5.75
CA LEU A 64 3.06 7.41 7.13
C LEU A 64 1.97 6.95 8.10
N VAL A 65 0.76 7.52 8.00
CA VAL A 65 -0.38 7.11 8.84
C VAL A 65 -0.71 5.63 8.60
N TYR A 66 -0.68 5.16 7.36
CA TYR A 66 -0.90 3.76 7.01
C TYR A 66 0.12 2.83 7.67
N ILE A 67 1.41 3.16 7.57
CA ILE A 67 2.49 2.36 8.16
C ILE A 67 2.33 2.31 9.68
N VAL A 68 2.11 3.47 10.32
CA VAL A 68 1.93 3.58 11.77
C VAL A 68 0.70 2.76 12.21
N ALA A 69 -0.44 2.91 11.54
CA ALA A 69 -1.65 2.17 11.84
C ALA A 69 -1.44 0.66 11.68
N SER A 70 -0.74 0.22 10.64
CA SER A 70 -0.41 -1.19 10.41
C SER A 70 0.47 -1.76 11.54
N ILE A 71 1.47 -1.01 12.02
CA ILE A 71 2.30 -1.39 13.17
C ILE A 71 1.46 -1.52 14.45
N TYR A 72 0.53 -0.59 14.69
CA TYR A 72 -0.35 -0.67 15.87
C TYR A 72 -1.42 -1.76 15.76
N LEU A 73 -1.87 -2.10 14.54
CA LEU A 73 -2.70 -3.27 14.30
C LEU A 73 -1.94 -4.58 14.57
N TYR A 74 -0.66 -4.67 14.23
CA TYR A 74 0.17 -5.81 14.65
C TYR A 74 0.21 -5.97 16.18
N ARG A 75 0.17 -4.85 16.92
CA ARG A 75 0.05 -4.83 18.39
C ARG A 75 -1.40 -4.98 18.90
N LEU A 76 -2.34 -5.32 18.01
CA LEU A 76 -3.77 -5.51 18.29
C LEU A 76 -4.44 -4.31 18.96
N LYS A 77 -4.01 -3.08 18.65
CA LYS A 77 -4.64 -1.87 19.21
C LYS A 77 -5.88 -1.49 18.41
N SER A 78 -7.05 -1.57 19.05
CA SER A 78 -8.36 -1.30 18.44
C SER A 78 -8.49 0.12 17.87
N TRP A 79 -7.86 1.12 18.50
CA TRP A 79 -7.87 2.50 17.99
C TRP A 79 -7.22 2.65 16.60
N ALA A 80 -6.34 1.73 16.21
CA ALA A 80 -5.64 1.75 14.92
C ALA A 80 -6.51 1.25 13.75
N ILE A 81 -7.66 0.62 14.02
CA ILE A 81 -8.58 0.10 12.99
C ILE A 81 -9.11 1.22 12.09
N LYS A 82 -9.67 2.27 12.70
CA LYS A 82 -10.25 3.40 11.98
C LYS A 82 -9.23 4.12 11.08
N PRO A 83 -8.07 4.59 11.58
CA PRO A 83 -7.08 5.25 10.72
C PRO A 83 -6.59 4.30 9.62
N TYR A 84 -6.35 3.02 9.91
CA TYR A 84 -5.97 2.05 8.88
C TYR A 84 -6.99 1.98 7.74
N ILE A 85 -8.29 1.83 8.05
CA ILE A 85 -9.35 1.73 7.03
C ILE A 85 -9.46 3.04 6.24
N TYR A 86 -9.54 4.18 6.92
CA TYR A 86 -9.70 5.48 6.24
C TYR A 86 -8.50 5.81 5.35
N THR A 87 -7.29 5.49 5.78
CA THR A 87 -6.10 5.70 4.96
C THR A 87 -6.09 4.80 3.74
N ASN A 88 -6.47 3.52 3.84
CA ASN A 88 -6.60 2.64 2.67
C ASN A 88 -7.65 3.16 1.68
N ILE A 89 -8.80 3.63 2.17
CA ILE A 89 -9.84 4.22 1.31
C ILE A 89 -9.31 5.49 0.62
N ALA A 90 -8.65 6.38 1.37
CA ALA A 90 -8.07 7.60 0.83
C ALA A 90 -7.02 7.29 -0.25
N LEU A 91 -6.10 6.36 0.00
CA LEU A 91 -5.09 5.92 -0.96
C LEU A 91 -5.73 5.28 -2.20
N PHE A 92 -6.77 4.46 -2.04
CA PHE A 92 -7.50 3.87 -3.15
C PHE A 92 -8.16 4.94 -4.02
N VAL A 93 -8.86 5.90 -3.41
CA VAL A 93 -9.48 7.02 -4.14
C VAL A 93 -8.42 7.86 -4.84
N MET A 94 -7.31 8.18 -4.18
CA MET A 94 -6.20 8.91 -4.79
C MET A 94 -5.61 8.18 -5.98
N SER A 95 -5.52 6.84 -5.93
CA SER A 95 -4.94 6.04 -7.02
C SER A 95 -5.70 6.19 -8.35
N ALA A 96 -7.00 6.49 -8.30
CA ALA A 96 -7.80 6.76 -9.51
C ALA A 96 -7.43 8.07 -10.22
N PHE A 97 -6.72 8.97 -9.53
CA PHE A 97 -6.25 10.25 -10.07
C PHE A 97 -4.77 10.23 -10.45
N ILE A 98 -4.07 9.12 -10.22
CA ILE A 98 -2.69 8.94 -10.65
C ILE A 98 -2.70 8.55 -12.13
N SER A 99 -1.81 9.17 -12.92
CA SER A 99 -1.62 8.83 -14.33
C SER A 99 -1.29 7.35 -14.52
N PRO A 100 -1.52 6.78 -15.72
CA PRO A 100 -1.13 5.41 -16.03
C PRO A 100 0.35 5.18 -15.70
N THR A 101 0.64 4.11 -14.97
CA THR A 101 2.02 3.77 -14.60
C THR A 101 2.55 2.64 -15.47
N VAL A 102 3.82 2.74 -15.86
CA VAL A 102 4.53 1.63 -16.49
C VAL A 102 5.16 0.78 -15.39
N GLY A 103 4.59 -0.40 -15.15
CA GLY A 103 5.07 -1.34 -14.15
C GLY A 103 5.62 -2.62 -14.76
N HIS A 104 6.65 -3.18 -14.13
CA HIS A 104 7.09 -4.55 -14.45
C HIS A 104 6.04 -5.56 -13.93
N ALA A 105 5.94 -6.74 -14.57
CA ALA A 105 4.99 -7.77 -14.16
C ALA A 105 5.16 -8.19 -12.68
N VAL A 106 6.40 -8.18 -12.19
CA VAL A 106 6.72 -8.46 -10.78
C VAL A 106 6.13 -7.41 -9.86
N THR A 107 6.28 -6.12 -10.16
CA THR A 107 5.64 -5.04 -9.39
C THR A 107 4.13 -5.26 -9.34
N ILE A 108 3.50 -5.46 -10.50
CA ILE A 108 2.05 -5.60 -10.62
C ILE A 108 1.56 -6.81 -9.80
N ALA A 109 2.26 -7.93 -9.88
CA ALA A 109 1.95 -9.12 -9.09
C ALA A 109 2.08 -8.86 -7.59
N SER A 110 3.19 -8.26 -7.14
CA SER A 110 3.38 -7.94 -5.72
C SER A 110 2.36 -6.95 -5.19
N GLY A 111 2.00 -5.92 -5.99
CA GLY A 111 0.96 -4.95 -5.66
C GLY A 111 -0.42 -5.61 -5.55
N SER A 112 -0.73 -6.55 -6.47
CA SER A 112 -1.99 -7.31 -6.42
C SER A 112 -2.09 -8.20 -5.17
N ILE A 113 -1.00 -8.88 -4.80
CA ILE A 113 -0.92 -9.68 -3.57
C ILE A 113 -1.09 -8.78 -2.35
N PHE A 114 -0.40 -7.65 -2.32
CA PHE A 114 -0.53 -6.64 -1.27
C PHE A 114 -1.97 -6.14 -1.12
N SER A 115 -2.66 -5.80 -2.22
CA SER A 115 -4.06 -5.38 -2.20
C SER A 115 -4.99 -6.49 -1.70
N ALA A 116 -4.75 -7.75 -2.11
CA ALA A 116 -5.50 -8.89 -1.59
C ALA A 116 -5.32 -9.07 -0.08
N LEU A 117 -4.10 -8.89 0.43
CA LEU A 117 -3.80 -8.94 1.86
C LEU A 117 -4.48 -7.82 2.63
N ILE A 118 -4.57 -6.60 2.08
CA ILE A 118 -5.36 -5.52 2.69
C ILE A 118 -6.83 -5.95 2.83
N GLY A 119 -7.42 -6.50 1.76
CA GLY A 119 -8.80 -7.00 1.78
C GLY A 119 -9.02 -8.08 2.84
N LEU A 120 -8.08 -9.03 2.94
CA LEU A 120 -8.11 -10.07 3.97
C LEU A 120 -7.95 -9.49 5.38
N THR A 121 -7.05 -8.54 5.59
CA THR A 121 -6.86 -7.85 6.87
C THR A 121 -8.15 -7.13 7.30
N VAL A 122 -8.79 -6.40 6.38
CA VAL A 122 -10.08 -5.73 6.64
C VAL A 122 -11.17 -6.76 6.93
N GLY A 123 -11.25 -7.84 6.15
CA GLY A 123 -12.18 -8.95 6.41
C GLY A 123 -11.99 -9.57 7.79
N PHE A 124 -10.75 -9.81 8.20
CA PHE A 124 -10.42 -10.31 9.54
C PHE A 124 -10.84 -9.34 10.65
N ILE A 125 -10.62 -8.03 10.47
CA ILE A 125 -11.04 -7.02 11.45
C ILE A 125 -12.54 -7.10 11.74
N TYR A 126 -13.37 -7.33 10.72
CA TYR A 126 -14.84 -7.35 10.86
C TYR A 126 -15.42 -8.72 11.21
N LEU A 127 -14.78 -9.81 10.78
CA LEU A 127 -15.32 -11.17 10.91
C LEU A 127 -14.73 -11.97 12.07
N SER A 128 -13.72 -11.44 12.77
CA SER A 128 -13.04 -12.18 13.85
C SER A 128 -13.02 -11.44 15.17
N ASP A 129 -13.04 -12.19 16.27
CA ASP A 129 -12.95 -11.69 17.65
C ASP A 129 -11.52 -11.27 18.07
N VAL A 130 -10.63 -11.02 17.11
CA VAL A 130 -9.20 -10.72 17.37
C VAL A 130 -9.02 -9.50 18.29
N PHE A 131 -9.94 -8.54 18.24
CA PHE A 131 -9.92 -7.32 19.05
C PHE A 131 -10.86 -7.37 20.26
N ASN A 132 -11.74 -8.38 20.37
CA ASN A 132 -12.70 -8.53 21.48
C ASN A 132 -12.09 -9.14 22.74
N THR A 133 -10.84 -9.61 22.68
CA THR A 133 -10.13 -10.28 23.79
C THR A 133 -9.05 -9.42 24.44
N SER A 134 -8.89 -8.17 23.98
CA SER A 134 -7.80 -7.26 24.39
C SER A 134 -8.26 -6.07 25.25
N GLU A 135 -9.49 -6.11 25.76
CA GLU A 135 -9.99 -5.26 26.87
C GLU A 135 -10.00 -6.07 28.17
#